data_AF-A0A938HD22-F1
#
_entry.id   AF-A0A938HD22-F1
#
_cell.length_a   1.000
_cell.length_b   1.000
_cell.length_c   1.000
_cell.angle_alpha   90.00
_cell.angle_beta   90.00
_cell.angle_gamma   90.00
#
_symmetry.space_group_name_H-M   'P 1'
#
loop_
_entity.id
_entity.type
_entity.pdbx_description
1 polymer ?
#
loop_
_entity_poly.entity_id
_entity_poly.type
_entity_poly.pdbx_seq_one_letter_code
_entity_poly.pdbx_strand_id
1 'polypeptide(L)'
;MKKQFVIQHIWFNNQDAAVTLAGLMKEDVLAYESKLVIQMAKLNAVISEIQKQTGIEVSEYMCRFELGFITEYEISFPQAVQVELDLETIIGHDQQMIKRIVA
;
A
#
# COMPACT_ATOMS: atom_id res chain seq x y z
N MET A 1 11.93 13.13 11.43
CA MET A 1 12.64 12.39 10.37
C MET A 1 11.60 11.85 9.43
N LYS A 2 11.71 12.11 8.11
CA LYS A 2 10.70 11.69 7.14
C LYS A 2 10.86 10.19 6.88
N LYS A 3 9.89 9.39 7.33
CA LYS A 3 9.81 7.97 6.96
C LYS A 3 9.08 7.88 5.64
N GLN A 4 9.69 7.21 4.67
CA GLN A 4 9.08 6.97 3.37
C GLN A 4 8.76 5.50 3.22
N PHE A 5 7.69 5.21 2.51
CA PHE A 5 7.28 3.85 2.19
C PHE A 5 7.09 3.73 0.69
N VAL A 6 7.78 2.74 0.12
CA VAL A 6 7.67 2.39 -1.30
C VAL A 6 6.67 1.26 -1.42
N ILE A 7 5.49 1.55 -1.96
CA ILE A 7 4.43 0.54 -2.13
C ILE A 7 4.77 -0.32 -3.34
N GLN A 8 4.83 -1.64 -3.12
CA GLN A 8 5.07 -2.63 -4.17
C GLN A 8 3.82 -3.43 -4.46
N HIS A 9 3.11 -3.85 -3.40
CA HIS A 9 1.85 -4.57 -3.51
C HIS A 9 0.78 -3.98 -2.61
N ILE A 10 -0.46 -3.97 -3.08
CA ILE A 10 -1.65 -3.66 -2.27
C ILE A 10 -2.55 -4.89 -2.29
N TRP A 11 -2.91 -5.38 -1.12
CA TRP A 11 -3.76 -6.56 -0.93
C TRP A 11 -5.00 -6.21 -0.14
N PHE A 12 -6.17 -6.59 -0.66
CA PHE A 12 -7.46 -6.44 0.00
C PHE A 12 -8.48 -7.39 -0.59
N ASN A 13 -9.55 -7.67 0.13
CA ASN A 13 -10.68 -8.43 -0.40
C ASN A 13 -12.01 -7.66 -0.27
N ASN A 14 -13.07 -8.22 -0.88
CA ASN A 14 -14.41 -7.65 -0.89
C ASN A 14 -15.14 -7.62 0.47
N GLN A 15 -14.56 -8.18 1.53
CA GLN A 15 -15.12 -8.24 2.89
C GLN A 15 -14.21 -7.57 3.93
N ASP A 16 -13.02 -7.14 3.55
CA ASP A 16 -12.01 -6.63 4.49
C ASP A 16 -12.37 -5.24 5.01
N ALA A 17 -12.16 -5.05 6.32
CA ALA A 17 -12.14 -3.73 6.95
C ALA A 17 -10.78 -3.01 6.78
N ALA A 18 -9.75 -3.72 6.32
CA ALA A 18 -8.39 -3.26 6.25
C ALA A 18 -7.69 -3.65 4.95
N VAL A 19 -6.63 -2.93 4.61
CA VAL A 19 -5.84 -3.12 3.39
C VAL A 19 -4.39 -3.28 3.78
N THR A 20 -3.71 -4.24 3.18
CA THR A 20 -2.29 -4.49 3.42
C THR A 20 -1.48 -3.87 2.28
N LEU A 21 -0.58 -2.95 2.62
CA LEU A 21 0.43 -2.41 1.73
C LEU A 21 1.75 -3.13 2.02
N ALA A 22 2.27 -3.88 1.06
CA ALA A 22 3.59 -4.51 1.16
C ALA A 22 4.60 -3.73 0.34
N GLY A 23 5.80 -3.56 0.88
CA GLY A 23 6.83 -2.79 0.20
C GLY A 23 8.06 -2.53 1.05
N LEU A 24 8.76 -1.44 0.77
CA LEU A 24 10.01 -1.07 1.44
C LEU A 24 9.81 0.16 2.31
N MET A 25 10.11 0.03 3.60
CA MET A 25 10.27 1.18 4.50
C MET A 25 11.68 1.75 4.33
N LYS A 26 11.77 3.05 4.07
CA LYS A 26 13.03 3.80 3.98
C LYS A 26 13.13 4.77 5.16
N GLU A 27 14.19 4.61 5.95
CA GLU A 27 14.50 5.43 7.12
C GLU A 27 16.00 5.76 7.10
N ASP A 28 16.33 7.00 6.76
CA ASP A 28 17.70 7.48 6.50
C ASP A 28 18.48 6.59 5.52
N VAL A 29 19.42 5.79 6.02
CA VAL A 29 20.28 4.87 5.26
C VAL A 29 19.78 3.42 5.28
N LEU A 30 18.70 3.14 6.01
CA LEU A 30 18.11 1.82 6.13
C LEU A 30 16.91 1.68 5.20
N ALA A 31 16.90 0.61 4.41
CA ALA A 31 15.75 0.15 3.66
C ALA A 31 15.46 -1.29 4.05
N TYR A 32 14.21 -1.58 4.42
CA TYR A 32 13.80 -2.92 4.82
C TYR A 32 12.38 -3.23 4.33
N GLU A 33 12.15 -4.50 4.01
CA GLU A 33 10.82 -4.98 3.67
C GLU A 33 9.86 -4.80 4.85
N SER A 34 8.65 -4.36 4.55
CA SER A 34 7.65 -4.05 5.55
C SER A 34 6.26 -4.18 4.99
N LYS A 35 5.32 -4.50 5.88
CA LYS A 35 3.89 -4.47 5.62
C LYS A 35 3.24 -3.43 6.50
N LEU A 36 2.37 -2.61 5.92
CA LEU A 36 1.52 -1.65 6.61
C LEU A 36 0.06 -2.10 6.44
N VAL A 37 -0.68 -2.12 7.54
CA VAL A 37 -2.13 -2.38 7.50
C VAL A 37 -2.86 -1.07 7.79
N ILE A 38 -3.67 -0.62 6.83
CA ILE A 38 -4.50 0.58 6.94
C ILE A 38 -5.97 0.22 6.89
N GLN A 39 -6.84 1.14 7.29
CA GLN A 39 -8.28 0.96 7.10
C GLN A 39 -8.65 1.02 5.62
N MET A 40 -9.61 0.20 5.19
CA MET A 40 -10.12 0.17 3.81
C MET A 40 -10.55 1.55 3.30
N ALA A 41 -11.14 2.37 4.17
CA ALA A 41 -11.56 3.74 3.84
C ALA A 41 -10.42 4.65 3.35
N LYS A 42 -9.16 4.34 3.68
CA LYS A 42 -7.98 5.13 3.26
C LYS A 42 -7.41 4.70 1.89
N LEU A 43 -7.83 3.55 1.35
CA LEU A 43 -7.27 3.00 0.11
C LEU A 43 -7.39 3.98 -1.06
N ASN A 44 -8.56 4.59 -1.26
CA ASN A 44 -8.78 5.52 -2.36
C ASN A 44 -7.85 6.75 -2.28
N ALA A 45 -7.53 7.22 -1.07
CA ALA A 45 -6.60 8.33 -0.89
C ALA A 45 -5.18 7.93 -1.29
N VAL A 46 -4.74 6.73 -0.89
CA VAL A 46 -3.43 6.17 -1.28
C VAL A 46 -3.34 5.99 -2.79
N ILE A 47 -4.35 5.37 -3.41
CA ILE A 47 -4.43 5.19 -4.86
C ILE A 47 -4.37 6.53 -5.59
N SER A 48 -5.15 7.51 -5.13
CA SER A 48 -5.19 8.85 -5.74
C SER A 48 -3.82 9.54 -5.70
N GLU A 49 -3.07 9.39 -4.61
CA GLU A 49 -1.73 9.95 -4.49
C GLU A 49 -0.74 9.26 -5.44
N ILE A 50 -0.80 7.93 -5.56
CA ILE A 50 0.02 7.17 -6.54
C ILE A 50 -0.27 7.66 -7.96
N GLN A 51 -1.55 7.74 -8.33
CA GLN A 51 -1.97 8.20 -9.67
C GLN A 51 -1.55 9.64 -9.94
N LYS A 52 -1.64 10.51 -8.93
CA LYS A 52 -1.22 11.92 -9.05
C LYS A 52 0.29 12.06 -9.29
N GLN A 53 1.11 11.23 -8.63
CA GLN A 53 2.58 11.31 -8.77
C GLN A 53 3.10 10.66 -10.05
N THR A 54 2.45 9.58 -10.50
CA THR A 54 2.94 8.77 -11.63
C THR A 54 2.20 9.03 -12.94
N GLY A 55 0.97 9.55 -12.89
CA GLY A 55 0.08 9.65 -14.04
C GLY A 55 -0.47 8.30 -14.54
N ILE A 56 -0.25 7.20 -13.81
CA ILE A 56 -0.73 5.88 -14.22
C ILE A 56 -2.21 5.68 -13.85
N GLU A 57 -2.83 4.71 -14.51
CA GLU A 57 -4.11 4.14 -14.08
C GLU A 57 -3.83 2.90 -13.22
N VAL A 58 -4.03 3.02 -11.90
CA VAL A 58 -3.65 1.97 -10.94
C VAL A 58 -4.37 0.64 -11.21
N SER A 59 -5.61 0.69 -11.73
CA SER A 59 -6.38 -0.51 -12.07
C SER A 59 -5.75 -1.37 -13.17
N GLU A 60 -4.85 -0.83 -13.99
CA GLU A 60 -4.10 -1.61 -15.00
C GLU A 60 -3.14 -2.63 -14.37
N TYR A 61 -2.77 -2.44 -13.10
CA TYR A 61 -1.88 -3.31 -12.34
C TYR A 61 -2.62 -4.24 -11.37
N MET A 62 -3.96 -4.26 -11.44
CA MET A 62 -4.81 -5.02 -10.53
C MET A 62 -5.10 -6.44 -11.07
N CYS A 63 -4.80 -7.43 -10.25
CA CYS A 63 -5.21 -8.82 -10.41
C CYS A 63 -6.37 -9.14 -9.45
N ARG A 64 -7.26 -10.02 -9.89
CA ARG A 64 -8.42 -10.48 -9.13
C ARG A 64 -8.39 -12.01 -9.01
N PHE A 65 -8.57 -12.49 -7.78
CA PHE A 65 -8.59 -13.92 -7.47
C PHE A 65 -9.95 -14.28 -6.85
N GLU A 66 -10.67 -15.22 -7.48
CA GLU A 66 -11.98 -15.67 -7.01
C GLU A 66 -11.82 -16.94 -6.15
N LEU A 67 -12.06 -16.81 -4.84
CA LEU A 67 -11.96 -17.88 -3.85
C LEU A 67 -13.34 -18.22 -3.29
N GLY A 68 -14.25 -18.63 -4.17
CA GLY A 68 -15.64 -18.93 -3.83
C GLY A 68 -16.43 -17.68 -3.43
N PHE A 69 -16.57 -17.44 -2.13
CA PHE A 69 -17.32 -16.29 -1.61
C PHE A 69 -16.46 -15.04 -1.36
N ILE A 70 -15.14 -15.22 -1.36
CA ILE A 70 -14.16 -14.15 -1.18
C ILE A 70 -13.54 -13.85 -2.53
N THR A 71 -13.48 -12.57 -2.88
CA THR A 71 -12.67 -12.09 -4.00
C THR A 71 -11.51 -11.30 -3.43
N GLU A 72 -10.30 -11.78 -3.66
CA GLU A 72 -9.06 -11.08 -3.31
C GLU A 72 -8.58 -10.25 -4.50
N TYR A 73 -8.04 -9.09 -4.19
CA TYR A 73 -7.45 -8.16 -5.14
C TYR A 73 -6.00 -7.93 -4.74
N GLU A 74 -5.13 -8.01 -5.74
CA GLU A 74 -3.75 -7.59 -5.64
C GLU A 74 -3.51 -6.48 -6.65
N ILE A 75 -2.88 -5.39 -6.23
CA ILE A 75 -2.30 -4.40 -7.14
C ILE A 75 -0.79 -4.54 -7.02
N SER A 76 -0.12 -4.94 -8.10
CA SER A 76 1.33 -5.21 -8.11
C SER A 76 2.06 -4.20 -8.98
N PHE A 77 2.82 -3.30 -8.37
CA PHE A 77 3.52 -2.23 -9.06
C PHE A 77 4.93 -2.66 -9.51
N PRO A 78 5.24 -2.68 -10.82
CA PRO A 78 6.60 -2.89 -11.29
C PRO A 78 7.51 -1.74 -10.82
N GLN A 79 8.80 -2.01 -10.65
CA GLN A 79 9.76 -1.05 -10.11
C GLN A 79 9.76 0.30 -10.84
N ALA A 80 9.46 0.31 -12.15
CA ALA A 80 9.40 1.52 -12.96
C ALA A 80 8.27 2.50 -12.56
N VAL A 81 7.23 2.04 -11.87
CA VAL A 81 6.07 2.86 -11.46
C VAL A 81 5.88 2.91 -9.94
N GLN A 82 6.80 2.33 -9.17
CA GLN A 82 6.79 2.42 -7.72
C GLN A 82 7.08 3.84 -7.27
N VAL A 83 6.32 4.33 -6.29
CA VAL A 83 6.49 5.67 -5.72
C VAL A 83 6.86 5.62 -4.25
N GLU A 84 7.64 6.61 -3.84
CA GLU A 84 7.96 6.85 -2.44
C GLU A 84 6.91 7.79 -1.86
N LEU A 85 6.12 7.29 -0.91
CA LEU A 85 5.14 8.09 -0.21
C LEU A 85 5.62 8.40 1.20
N ASP A 86 5.42 9.64 1.64
CA ASP A 86 5.60 10.00 3.05
C ASP A 86 4.64 9.14 3.89
N LEU A 87 5.14 8.50 4.95
CA LEU A 87 4.36 7.57 5.76
C LEU A 87 3.09 8.23 6.30
N GLU A 88 3.16 9.51 6.69
CA GLU A 88 2.03 10.31 7.17
C GLU A 88 0.90 10.42 6.13
N THR A 89 1.22 10.44 4.84
CA THR A 89 0.23 10.44 3.75
C THR A 89 -0.54 9.12 3.68
N ILE A 90 0.10 8.01 4.08
CA ILE A 90 -0.50 6.68 4.08
C ILE A 90 -1.35 6.45 5.33
N ILE A 91 -0.80 6.74 6.51
CA ILE A 91 -1.46 6.42 7.80
C ILE A 91 -2.33 7.56 8.32
N GLY A 92 -2.18 8.79 7.82
CA GLY A 92 -2.81 9.99 8.38
C GLY A 92 -2.22 10.40 9.73
N HIS A 93 -2.72 11.50 10.31
CA HIS A 93 -2.25 12.00 11.62
C HIS A 93 -2.62 11.10 12.81
N ASP A 94 -3.64 10.23 12.66
CA ASP A 94 -4.02 9.24 13.68
C ASP A 94 -3.14 7.99 13.55
N GLN A 95 -2.07 7.97 14.36
CA GLN A 95 -1.13 6.86 14.47
C GLN A 95 -1.79 5.61 15.09
N GLN A 96 -2.50 4.82 14.30
CA GLN A 96 -2.72 3.40 14.60
C GLN A 96 -2.03 2.55 13.55
N MET A 97 -0.74 2.32 13.75
CA MET A 97 0.03 1.37 12.95
C MET A 97 -0.39 -0.05 13.39
N ILE A 98 -1.28 -0.68 12.63
CA ILE A 98 -1.74 -2.04 12.94
C ILE A 98 -0.67 -3.02 12.46
N LYS A 99 0.31 -3.29 13.34
CA LYS A 99 1.39 -4.27 13.22
C LYS A 99 2.51 -3.96 12.21
N ARG A 100 3.73 -3.81 12.73
CA ARG A 100 4.99 -4.03 12.00
C ARG A 100 5.26 -5.53 11.96
N ILE A 101 5.22 -6.14 10.79
CA ILE A 101 5.69 -7.51 10.60
C ILE A 101 7.10 -7.41 10.03
N VAL A 102 8.10 -7.81 10.82
CA VAL A 102 9.49 -7.97 10.40
C VAL A 102 9.67 -9.45 10.07
N ALA A 103 10.13 -9.76 8.86
CA ALA A 103 10.56 -11.11 8.49
C ALA A 103 12.05 -11.27 8.82
#